data_AF-A0A7Y5BMT7-F1
#
_entry.id   AF-A0A7Y5BMT7-F1
#
_cell.length_a   1.000
_cell.length_b   1.000
_cell.length_c   1.000
_cell.angle_alpha   90.00
_cell.angle_beta   90.00
_cell.angle_gamma   90.00
#
_symmetry.space_group_name_H-M   'P 1'
#
loop_
_entity.id
_entity.type
_entity.pdbx_description
1 polymer ?
#
loop_
_entity_poly.entity_id
_entity_poly.type
_entity_poly.pdbx_seq_one_letter_code
_entity_poly.pdbx_strand_id
1 'polypeptide(L)'
;MNLRPEIRSDLWQAISKPYESEIYSSAVLEAIHYLSNLLRERANVDGDGIPLVGQALGGDSPRLRINKFQTETEKNEQKGLEQILRGLYQGIRNPRSHEQYEDEKDTADAIILFVNYIIGIIGQAKEPFTLDDWCNRVFDPDFVASDRYAKLLANEVPPQKYNEALITIYRKKTSGNGDNLKYIFHALIGLAGDDKIDDFLAVISDELKTVNQDKVIRVTLQILPERLWPRINEIARLRIENKLIRSIASGRYDNLSEKCIEGGFGTWGIRFLRYFSLKYELCKTFLDKLQKTQEEQNYVAKYFYSSLPKVIDSIGGEKFWSEYWRESITEAIVKAVSDSLGAVVLRDKFLERYEFPSEWQDLILKEIEKVKGFDPEFFDKYINPEEIPF
;
A
#
# COMPACT_ATOMS: atom_id res chain seq x y z
N MET A 1 55.71 -13.86 2.46
CA MET A 1 54.43 -14.58 2.25
C MET A 1 53.92 -14.34 0.82
N ASN A 2 53.21 -15.29 0.21
CA ASN A 2 52.47 -15.06 -1.04
C ASN A 2 51.03 -14.67 -0.65
N LEU A 3 50.67 -13.39 -0.82
CA LEU A 3 49.41 -12.85 -0.28
C LEU A 3 48.18 -13.29 -1.08
N ARG A 4 48.31 -13.49 -2.40
CA ARG A 4 47.20 -13.78 -3.31
C ARG A 4 46.31 -14.97 -2.92
N PRO A 5 46.83 -16.15 -2.54
CA PRO A 5 45.99 -17.29 -2.13
C PRO A 5 45.38 -17.12 -0.73
N GLU A 6 45.88 -16.19 0.08
CA GLU A 6 45.52 -16.04 1.50
C GLU A 6 44.39 -15.03 1.73
N ILE A 7 44.06 -14.23 0.71
CA ILE A 7 43.01 -13.23 0.79
C ILE A 7 41.91 -13.50 -0.24
N ARG A 8 40.75 -12.92 0.00
CA ARG A 8 39.61 -13.05 -0.91
C ARG A 8 39.95 -12.51 -2.30
N SER A 9 39.40 -13.13 -3.33
CA SER A 9 39.69 -12.77 -4.73
C SER A 9 39.26 -11.35 -5.09
N ASP A 10 38.17 -10.88 -4.51
CA ASP A 10 37.65 -9.52 -4.67
C ASP A 10 38.62 -8.47 -4.09
N LEU A 11 39.15 -8.72 -2.90
CA LEU A 11 40.18 -7.89 -2.28
C LEU A 11 41.49 -7.93 -3.06
N TRP A 12 41.93 -9.11 -3.52
CA TRP A 12 43.14 -9.22 -4.35
C TRP A 12 43.01 -8.39 -5.63
N GLN A 13 41.88 -8.48 -6.32
CA GLN A 13 41.60 -7.68 -7.51
C GLN A 13 41.68 -6.19 -7.23
N ALA A 14 41.26 -5.75 -6.04
CA ALA A 14 41.30 -4.35 -5.66
C ALA A 14 42.72 -3.82 -5.41
N ILE A 15 43.70 -4.67 -5.08
CA ILE A 15 45.04 -4.23 -4.63
C ILE A 15 46.20 -4.75 -5.49
N SER A 16 45.95 -5.67 -6.44
CA SER A 16 47.02 -6.41 -7.11
C SER A 16 47.98 -5.49 -7.84
N LYS A 17 47.48 -4.40 -8.43
CA LYS A 17 48.29 -3.46 -9.21
C LYS A 17 49.37 -2.76 -8.36
N PRO A 18 49.05 -2.02 -7.28
CA PRO A 18 50.10 -1.44 -6.44
C PRO A 18 50.92 -2.49 -5.71
N TYR A 19 50.33 -3.63 -5.33
CA TYR A 19 51.06 -4.68 -4.63
C TYR A 19 52.14 -5.33 -5.51
N GLU A 20 51.81 -5.68 -6.76
CA GLU A 20 52.76 -6.24 -7.73
C GLU A 20 53.80 -5.23 -8.20
N SER A 21 53.49 -3.93 -8.09
CA SER A 21 54.43 -2.83 -8.36
C SER A 21 55.28 -2.46 -7.14
N GLU A 22 55.17 -3.20 -6.04
CA GLU A 22 55.88 -2.95 -4.77
C GLU A 22 55.54 -1.60 -4.11
N ILE A 23 54.41 -0.99 -4.48
CA ILE A 23 53.89 0.24 -3.88
C ILE A 23 52.96 -0.15 -2.72
N TYR A 24 53.54 -0.72 -1.68
CA TYR A 24 52.79 -1.39 -0.60
C TYR A 24 51.86 -0.45 0.17
N SER A 25 52.24 0.81 0.39
CA SER A 25 51.37 1.81 1.02
C SER A 25 50.08 2.03 0.23
N SER A 26 50.18 2.04 -1.10
CA SER A 26 49.02 2.17 -1.99
C SER A 26 48.17 0.91 -1.97
N ALA A 27 48.77 -0.28 -1.87
CA ALA A 27 48.02 -1.54 -1.71
C ALA A 27 47.21 -1.55 -0.40
N VAL A 28 47.79 -1.07 0.70
CA VAL A 28 47.09 -0.91 1.98
C VAL A 28 45.94 0.09 1.86
N LEU A 29 46.15 1.25 1.21
CA LEU A 29 45.10 2.24 1.00
C LEU A 29 43.96 1.68 0.14
N GLU A 30 44.25 0.98 -0.94
CA GLU A 30 43.24 0.36 -1.80
C GLU A 30 42.45 -0.72 -1.06
N ALA A 31 43.09 -1.52 -0.20
CA ALA A 31 42.40 -2.48 0.67
C ALA A 31 41.40 -1.79 1.61
N ILE A 32 41.80 -0.68 2.24
CA ILE A 32 40.93 0.07 3.15
C ILE A 32 39.82 0.80 2.38
N HIS A 33 40.10 1.31 1.18
CA HIS A 33 39.06 1.89 0.31
C HIS A 33 38.02 0.86 -0.11
N TYR A 34 38.45 -0.36 -0.44
CA TYR A 34 37.54 -1.47 -0.71
C TYR A 34 36.62 -1.75 0.51
N LEU A 35 37.20 -1.81 1.71
CA LEU A 35 36.43 -1.97 2.95
C LEU A 35 35.46 -0.79 3.20
N SER A 36 35.87 0.46 2.93
CA SER A 36 34.98 1.63 3.02
C SER A 36 33.78 1.49 2.09
N ASN A 37 34.01 1.06 0.84
CA ASN A 37 32.93 0.86 -0.14
C ASN A 37 31.96 -0.22 0.33
N LEU A 38 32.49 -1.36 0.81
CA LEU A 38 31.67 -2.43 1.36
C LEU A 38 30.82 -1.94 2.55
N LEU A 39 31.39 -1.13 3.45
CA LEU A 39 30.62 -0.56 4.57
C LEU A 39 29.49 0.36 4.10
N ARG A 40 29.75 1.24 3.12
CA ARG A 40 28.73 2.14 2.55
C ARG A 40 27.59 1.35 1.92
N GLU A 41 27.94 0.38 1.07
CA GLU A 41 26.98 -0.45 0.35
C GLU A 41 26.11 -1.27 1.32
N ARG A 42 26.73 -1.91 2.31
CA ARG A 42 26.04 -2.81 3.24
C ARG A 42 25.19 -2.06 4.27
N ALA A 43 25.65 -0.91 4.75
CA ALA A 43 24.89 -0.10 5.72
C ALA A 43 23.97 0.94 5.07
N ASN A 44 24.05 1.10 3.75
CA ASN A 44 23.36 2.13 2.97
C ASN A 44 23.52 3.53 3.60
N VAL A 45 24.78 3.94 3.78
CA VAL A 45 25.19 5.23 4.34
C VAL A 45 26.29 5.86 3.51
N ASP A 46 26.30 7.19 3.50
CA ASP A 46 27.39 7.98 2.95
C ASP A 46 28.40 8.40 4.03
N GLY A 47 29.59 8.79 3.59
CA GLY A 47 30.67 9.31 4.44
C GLY A 47 32.01 8.62 4.21
N ASP A 48 32.99 8.95 5.05
CA ASP A 48 34.32 8.33 5.02
C ASP A 48 34.88 8.24 6.45
N GLY A 49 35.90 7.40 6.63
CA GLY A 49 36.68 7.33 7.86
C GLY A 49 35.88 7.01 9.12
N ILE A 50 36.24 7.69 10.22
CA ILE A 50 35.64 7.50 11.55
C ILE A 50 34.11 7.74 11.54
N PRO A 51 33.57 8.80 10.90
CA PRO A 51 32.12 8.98 10.76
C PRO A 51 31.40 7.81 10.09
N LEU A 52 31.96 7.25 9.01
CA LEU A 52 31.36 6.11 8.29
C LEU A 52 31.21 4.89 9.22
N VAL A 53 32.26 4.56 9.96
CA VAL A 53 32.24 3.44 10.93
C VAL A 53 31.17 3.65 11.99
N GLY A 54 31.08 4.87 12.53
CA GLY A 54 30.07 5.20 13.53
C GLY A 54 28.64 5.06 13.03
N GLN A 55 28.36 5.49 11.80
CA GLN A 55 27.04 5.35 11.20
C GLN A 55 26.66 3.89 10.89
N ALA A 56 27.64 3.08 10.48
CA ALA A 56 27.41 1.69 10.10
C ALA A 56 27.26 0.75 11.32
N LEU A 57 28.15 0.89 12.31
CA LEU A 57 28.33 -0.11 13.37
C LEU A 57 28.08 0.39 14.80
N GLY A 58 27.95 1.71 14.99
CA GLY A 58 27.86 2.30 16.32
C GLY A 58 26.44 2.45 16.87
N GLY A 59 26.37 2.81 18.15
CA GLY A 59 25.13 3.12 18.87
C GLY A 59 24.35 1.90 19.37
N ASP A 60 23.19 2.17 19.99
CA ASP A 60 22.33 1.12 20.56
C ASP A 60 21.46 0.42 19.52
N SER A 61 21.45 0.92 18.28
CA SER A 61 20.72 0.36 17.14
C SER A 61 21.59 0.45 15.87
N PRO A 62 22.69 -0.34 15.79
CA PRO A 62 23.60 -0.26 14.66
C PRO A 62 22.91 -0.71 13.37
N ARG A 63 23.25 -0.06 12.25
CA ARG A 63 22.70 -0.39 10.93
C ARG A 63 23.17 -1.75 10.42
N LEU A 64 24.37 -2.15 10.80
CA LEU A 64 24.91 -3.48 10.56
C LEU A 64 25.19 -4.15 11.89
N ARG A 65 24.56 -5.31 12.11
CA ARG A 65 24.84 -6.17 13.24
C ARG A 65 25.76 -7.29 12.79
N ILE A 66 26.92 -7.41 13.42
CA ILE A 66 27.90 -8.47 13.10
C ILE A 66 27.53 -9.83 13.72
N ASN A 67 26.58 -9.83 14.65
CA ASN A 67 26.02 -10.99 15.34
C ASN A 67 24.52 -10.70 15.65
N LYS A 68 23.88 -11.42 16.57
CA LYS A 68 22.46 -11.18 16.88
C LYS A 68 22.20 -9.89 17.65
N PHE A 69 23.24 -9.31 18.28
CA PHE A 69 23.17 -8.08 19.06
C PHE A 69 22.14 -8.13 20.21
N GLN A 70 21.98 -9.29 20.85
CA GLN A 70 21.00 -9.51 21.92
C GLN A 70 21.65 -9.54 23.30
N THR A 71 22.76 -10.28 23.44
CA THR A 71 23.49 -10.46 24.70
C THR A 71 24.54 -9.37 24.91
N GLU A 72 25.00 -9.21 26.16
CA GLU A 72 26.10 -8.29 26.48
C GLU A 72 27.38 -8.65 25.73
N THR A 73 27.70 -9.95 25.64
CA THR A 73 28.86 -10.44 24.87
C THR A 73 28.77 -10.02 23.40
N GLU A 74 27.62 -10.23 22.77
CA GLU A 74 27.41 -9.84 21.37
C GLU A 74 27.50 -8.31 21.16
N LYS A 75 26.97 -7.53 22.10
CA LYS A 75 27.09 -6.06 22.07
C LYS A 75 28.54 -5.60 22.24
N ASN A 76 29.30 -6.27 23.10
CA ASN A 76 30.73 -5.99 23.31
C ASN A 76 31.56 -6.34 22.07
N GLU A 77 31.26 -7.45 21.38
CA GLU A 77 31.89 -7.79 20.09
C GLU A 77 31.63 -6.70 19.04
N GLN A 78 30.38 -6.24 18.90
CA GLN A 78 30.01 -5.16 17.98
C GLN A 78 30.81 -3.88 18.30
N LYS A 79 30.79 -3.44 19.56
CA LYS A 79 31.49 -2.23 20.01
C LYS A 79 33.01 -2.35 19.84
N GLY A 80 33.56 -3.54 20.09
CA GLY A 80 34.97 -3.84 19.88
C GLY A 80 35.36 -3.69 18.42
N LEU A 81 34.59 -4.27 17.49
CA LEU A 81 34.85 -4.11 16.06
C LEU A 81 34.72 -2.65 15.60
N GLU A 82 33.71 -1.93 16.09
CA GLU A 82 33.55 -0.50 15.82
C GLU A 82 34.81 0.28 16.21
N GLN A 83 35.35 0.05 17.42
CA GLN A 83 36.55 0.73 17.91
C GLN A 83 37.80 0.34 17.12
N ILE A 84 37.96 -0.94 16.80
CA ILE A 84 39.05 -1.45 15.96
C ILE A 84 39.04 -0.73 14.60
N LEU A 85 37.87 -0.61 13.96
CA LEU A 85 37.76 0.06 12.68
C LEU A 85 38.05 1.55 12.78
N ARG A 86 37.56 2.25 13.80
CA ARG A 86 37.93 3.66 14.04
C ARG A 86 39.44 3.81 14.19
N GLY A 87 40.09 2.89 14.92
CA GLY A 87 41.54 2.82 15.06
C GLY A 87 42.26 2.55 13.74
N LEU A 88 41.75 1.63 12.90
CA LEU A 88 42.27 1.35 11.57
C LEU A 88 42.26 2.62 10.70
N TYR A 89 41.16 3.36 10.67
CA TYR A 89 41.10 4.60 9.91
C TYR A 89 42.02 5.69 10.49
N GLN A 90 42.00 5.88 11.81
CA GLN A 90 42.73 6.96 12.46
C GLN A 90 44.25 6.73 12.45
N GLY A 91 44.69 5.52 12.79
CA GLY A 91 46.10 5.19 13.01
C GLY A 91 46.80 4.56 11.80
N ILE A 92 46.06 3.95 10.87
CA ILE A 92 46.67 3.30 9.70
C ILE A 92 46.35 4.06 8.41
N ARG A 93 45.07 4.27 8.10
CA ARG A 93 44.67 4.91 6.84
C ARG A 93 45.08 6.38 6.77
N ASN A 94 44.74 7.16 7.78
CA ASN A 94 44.89 8.62 7.73
C ASN A 94 46.36 9.07 7.54
N PRO A 95 47.36 8.51 8.25
CA PRO A 95 48.76 8.84 7.99
C PRO A 95 49.18 8.60 6.53
N ARG A 96 48.78 7.45 5.95
CA ARG A 96 49.05 7.10 4.55
C ARG A 96 48.34 8.00 3.54
N SER A 97 47.26 8.67 3.95
CA SER A 97 46.47 9.54 3.08
C SER A 97 46.89 11.02 3.13
N HIS A 98 47.58 11.43 4.20
CA HIS A 98 47.92 12.83 4.45
C HIS A 98 49.41 13.13 4.30
N GLU A 99 50.27 12.13 4.45
CA GLU A 99 51.72 12.28 4.39
C GLU A 99 52.33 11.25 3.43
N GLN A 100 53.56 11.49 2.97
CA GLN A 100 54.31 10.49 2.24
C GLN A 100 54.66 9.35 3.19
N TYR A 101 54.15 8.15 2.88
CA TYR A 101 54.27 6.98 3.73
C TYR A 101 54.80 5.81 2.90
N GLU A 102 55.80 5.10 3.42
CA GLU A 102 56.39 3.92 2.76
C GLU A 102 56.26 2.71 3.69
N ASP A 103 55.43 1.76 3.28
CA ASP A 103 55.27 0.48 3.96
C ASP A 103 56.28 -0.54 3.47
N GLU A 104 56.88 -1.26 4.40
CA GLU A 104 57.56 -2.52 4.08
C GLU A 104 56.53 -3.61 3.73
N LYS A 105 56.93 -4.54 2.86
CA LYS A 105 56.08 -5.64 2.40
C LYS A 105 55.42 -6.41 3.55
N ASP A 106 56.18 -6.77 4.57
CA ASP A 106 55.66 -7.59 5.68
C ASP A 106 54.62 -6.83 6.52
N THR A 107 54.79 -5.51 6.68
CA THR A 107 53.81 -4.64 7.34
C THR A 107 52.53 -4.56 6.52
N ALA A 108 52.65 -4.36 5.20
CA ALA A 108 51.49 -4.33 4.32
C ALA A 108 50.76 -5.68 4.28
N ASP A 109 51.47 -6.80 4.20
CA ASP A 109 50.91 -8.15 4.23
C ASP A 109 50.06 -8.34 5.51
N ALA A 110 50.59 -7.96 6.67
CA ALA A 110 49.88 -8.08 7.95
C ALA A 110 48.61 -7.21 8.00
N ILE A 111 48.68 -5.96 7.55
CA ILE A 111 47.53 -5.05 7.53
C ILE A 111 46.47 -5.58 6.55
N ILE A 112 46.86 -6.00 5.34
CA ILE A 112 45.93 -6.48 4.32
C ILE A 112 45.23 -7.76 4.78
N LEU A 113 45.95 -8.69 5.42
CA LEU A 113 45.33 -9.87 6.03
C LEU A 113 44.30 -9.51 7.10
N PHE A 114 44.60 -8.50 7.92
CA PHE A 114 43.67 -8.02 8.93
C PHE A 114 42.43 -7.38 8.30
N VAL A 115 42.61 -6.56 7.26
CA VAL A 115 41.50 -5.99 6.48
C VAL A 115 40.66 -7.09 5.85
N ASN A 116 41.28 -8.14 5.30
CA ASN A 116 40.61 -9.32 4.75
C ASN A 116 39.72 -10.02 5.80
N TYR A 117 40.21 -10.19 7.03
CA TYR A 117 39.43 -10.74 8.14
C TYR A 117 38.19 -9.87 8.43
N ILE A 118 38.36 -8.54 8.50
CA ILE A 118 37.24 -7.63 8.76
C ILE A 118 36.22 -7.64 7.62
N ILE A 119 36.67 -7.67 6.36
CA ILE A 119 35.78 -7.83 5.19
C ILE A 119 34.92 -9.09 5.33
N GLY A 120 35.49 -10.19 5.84
CA GLY A 120 34.75 -11.41 6.14
C GLY A 120 33.59 -11.18 7.13
N ILE A 121 33.83 -10.42 8.21
CA ILE A 121 32.81 -10.09 9.20
C ILE A 121 31.74 -9.18 8.60
N ILE A 122 32.14 -8.08 7.94
CA ILE A 122 31.20 -7.12 7.35
C ILE A 122 30.37 -7.76 6.24
N GLY A 123 30.95 -8.68 5.46
CA GLY A 123 30.23 -9.46 4.46
C GLY A 123 29.06 -10.25 5.06
N GLN A 124 29.24 -10.81 6.26
CA GLN A 124 28.22 -11.61 6.97
C GLN A 124 27.27 -10.79 7.84
N ALA A 125 27.58 -9.53 8.14
CA ALA A 125 26.76 -8.67 8.98
C ALA A 125 25.34 -8.49 8.39
N LYS A 126 24.32 -8.42 9.24
CA LYS A 126 22.93 -8.30 8.79
C LYS A 126 22.35 -6.94 9.16
N GLU A 127 21.51 -6.41 8.27
CA GLU A 127 20.64 -5.30 8.62
C GLU A 127 19.61 -5.76 9.68
N PRO A 128 19.27 -4.93 10.69
CA PRO A 128 18.22 -5.24 11.65
C PRO A 128 16.85 -5.49 11.01
N PHE A 129 16.60 -4.86 9.86
CA PHE A 129 15.37 -4.95 9.11
C PHE A 129 15.65 -5.53 7.72
N THR A 130 14.99 -6.65 7.39
CA THR A 130 14.91 -7.15 6.02
C THR A 130 13.47 -7.05 5.55
N LEU A 131 13.28 -6.70 4.28
CA LEU A 131 11.93 -6.58 3.73
C LEU A 131 11.23 -7.94 3.66
N ASP A 132 11.98 -9.02 3.43
CA ASP A 132 11.44 -10.38 3.37
C ASP A 132 10.91 -10.86 4.73
N ASP A 133 11.68 -10.71 5.81
CA ASP A 133 11.23 -11.11 7.16
C ASP A 133 10.01 -10.29 7.60
N TRP A 134 10.01 -9.00 7.27
CA TRP A 134 8.88 -8.13 7.53
C TRP A 134 7.65 -8.52 6.70
N CYS A 135 7.82 -8.81 5.41
CA CYS A 135 6.74 -9.29 4.55
C CYS A 135 6.16 -10.62 5.05
N ASN A 136 6.97 -11.54 5.56
CA ASN A 136 6.47 -12.80 6.14
C ASN A 136 5.46 -12.53 7.27
N ARG A 137 5.69 -11.51 8.10
CA ARG A 137 4.75 -11.08 9.17
C ARG A 137 3.51 -10.37 8.64
N VAL A 138 3.60 -9.71 7.48
CA VAL A 138 2.44 -9.08 6.81
C VAL A 138 1.50 -10.13 6.22
N PHE A 139 2.05 -11.18 5.64
CA PHE A 139 1.30 -12.28 5.01
C PHE A 139 1.04 -13.46 5.96
N ASP A 140 1.34 -13.29 7.24
CA ASP A 140 1.16 -14.29 8.27
C ASP A 140 -0.34 -14.64 8.45
N PRO A 141 -0.73 -15.92 8.52
CA PRO A 141 -2.10 -16.34 8.80
C PRO A 141 -2.67 -15.74 10.10
N ASP A 142 -1.81 -15.49 11.09
CA ASP A 142 -2.16 -14.93 12.40
C ASP A 142 -2.03 -13.39 12.45
N PHE A 143 -2.01 -12.72 11.29
CA PHE A 143 -1.99 -11.26 11.23
C PHE A 143 -3.16 -10.65 12.03
N VAL A 144 -2.83 -9.79 13.00
CA VAL A 144 -3.82 -9.13 13.84
C VAL A 144 -4.49 -7.98 13.07
N ALA A 145 -5.69 -8.23 12.56
CA ALA A 145 -6.50 -7.30 11.76
C ALA A 145 -6.97 -6.06 12.57
N SER A 146 -6.05 -5.12 12.82
CA SER A 146 -6.33 -3.87 13.53
C SER A 146 -5.42 -2.73 13.08
N ASP A 147 -5.93 -1.50 13.14
CA ASP A 147 -5.13 -0.30 12.84
C ASP A 147 -3.93 -0.16 13.77
N ARG A 148 -4.07 -0.54 15.04
CA ARG A 148 -2.99 -0.46 16.03
C ARG A 148 -1.82 -1.37 15.65
N TYR A 149 -2.10 -2.64 15.36
CA TYR A 149 -1.05 -3.60 15.00
C TYR A 149 -0.37 -3.20 13.68
N ALA A 150 -1.15 -2.83 12.68
CA ALA A 150 -0.61 -2.42 11.38
C ALA A 150 0.26 -1.16 11.48
N LYS A 151 -0.11 -0.18 12.31
CA LYS A 151 0.74 1.00 12.56
C LYS A 151 2.06 0.62 13.20
N LEU A 152 2.06 -0.28 14.19
CA LEU A 152 3.31 -0.74 14.81
C LEU A 152 4.20 -1.45 13.78
N LEU A 153 3.63 -2.38 13.02
CA LEU A 153 4.37 -3.11 11.99
C LEU A 153 4.89 -2.19 10.86
N ALA A 154 4.14 -1.17 10.47
CA ALA A 154 4.57 -0.20 9.47
C ALA A 154 5.72 0.70 9.96
N ASN A 155 5.74 1.06 11.25
CA ASN A 155 6.82 1.85 11.86
C ASN A 155 8.15 1.09 11.98
N GLU A 156 8.14 -0.24 11.83
CA GLU A 156 9.39 -1.02 11.75
C GLU A 156 10.09 -0.84 10.40
N VAL A 157 9.38 -0.41 9.35
CA VAL A 157 9.94 -0.21 8.02
C VAL A 157 10.77 1.08 8.01
N PRO A 158 12.05 1.05 7.61
CA PRO A 158 12.84 2.27 7.46
C PRO A 158 12.20 3.22 6.43
N PRO A 159 12.18 4.55 6.64
CA PRO A 159 11.48 5.49 5.75
C PRO A 159 11.86 5.41 4.27
N GLN A 160 13.13 5.11 4.00
CA GLN A 160 13.70 4.92 2.67
C GLN A 160 13.18 3.64 1.96
N LYS A 161 12.68 2.65 2.72
CA LYS A 161 12.13 1.39 2.19
C LYS A 161 10.60 1.40 2.05
N TYR A 162 9.90 2.50 2.38
CA TYR A 162 8.43 2.56 2.28
C TYR A 162 7.90 2.26 0.87
N ASN A 163 8.50 2.82 -0.18
CA ASN A 163 8.05 2.57 -1.56
C ASN A 163 8.26 1.10 -1.96
N GLU A 164 9.45 0.56 -1.66
CA GLU A 164 9.77 -0.84 -1.90
C GLU A 164 8.81 -1.79 -1.17
N ALA A 165 8.45 -1.47 0.09
CA ALA A 165 7.49 -2.24 0.88
C ALA A 165 6.09 -2.20 0.27
N LEU A 166 5.59 -1.03 -0.13
CA LEU A 166 4.29 -0.88 -0.80
C LEU A 166 4.24 -1.70 -2.09
N ILE A 167 5.25 -1.57 -2.95
CA ILE A 167 5.34 -2.32 -4.21
C ILE A 167 5.40 -3.83 -3.95
N THR A 168 6.16 -4.26 -2.94
CA THR A 168 6.35 -5.69 -2.64
C THR A 168 5.07 -6.34 -2.16
N ILE A 169 4.36 -5.71 -1.22
CA ILE A 169 3.06 -6.23 -0.77
C ILE A 169 2.07 -6.20 -1.95
N TYR A 170 2.08 -5.16 -2.78
CA TYR A 170 1.15 -5.04 -3.90
C TYR A 170 1.34 -6.15 -4.94
N ARG A 171 2.59 -6.50 -5.23
CA ARG A 171 2.91 -7.61 -6.15
C ARG A 171 2.46 -8.97 -5.60
N LYS A 172 2.55 -9.16 -4.28
CA LYS A 172 2.13 -10.39 -3.59
C LYS A 172 0.65 -10.38 -3.15
N LYS A 173 -0.11 -9.32 -3.43
CA LYS A 173 -1.45 -9.09 -2.86
C LYS A 173 -2.43 -10.27 -3.02
N THR A 174 -2.35 -10.99 -4.14
CA THR A 174 -3.27 -12.10 -4.44
C THR A 174 -2.99 -13.40 -3.70
N SER A 175 -1.82 -13.52 -3.06
CA SER A 175 -1.48 -14.64 -2.16
C SER A 175 -1.84 -14.36 -0.71
N GLY A 176 -2.23 -13.13 -0.36
CA GLY A 176 -2.63 -12.75 1.00
C GLY A 176 -4.13 -12.57 1.18
N ASN A 177 -4.52 -12.21 2.41
CA ASN A 177 -5.89 -11.81 2.74
C ASN A 177 -6.06 -10.29 2.53
N GLY A 178 -6.92 -9.89 1.59
CA GLY A 178 -7.12 -8.48 1.23
C GLY A 178 -7.57 -7.58 2.38
N ASP A 179 -8.34 -8.10 3.34
CA ASP A 179 -8.82 -7.33 4.49
C ASP A 179 -7.69 -7.08 5.50
N ASN A 180 -6.80 -8.05 5.70
CA ASN A 180 -5.59 -7.88 6.50
C ASN A 180 -4.62 -6.90 5.83
N LEU A 181 -4.40 -7.09 4.53
CA LEU A 181 -3.50 -6.25 3.74
C LEU A 181 -3.93 -4.78 3.72
N LYS A 182 -5.23 -4.50 3.74
CA LYS A 182 -5.77 -3.14 3.82
C LYS A 182 -5.19 -2.35 4.99
N TYR A 183 -5.10 -2.96 6.19
CA TYR A 183 -4.58 -2.26 7.37
C TYR A 183 -3.12 -1.83 7.19
N ILE A 184 -2.25 -2.74 6.73
CA ILE A 184 -0.83 -2.41 6.54
C ILE A 184 -0.63 -1.43 5.38
N PHE A 185 -1.39 -1.56 4.30
CA PHE A 185 -1.33 -0.63 3.18
C PHE A 185 -1.71 0.78 3.62
N HIS A 186 -2.81 0.93 4.34
CA HIS A 186 -3.26 2.22 4.82
C HIS A 186 -2.26 2.84 5.81
N ALA A 187 -1.67 2.03 6.70
CA ALA A 187 -0.63 2.48 7.62
C ALA A 187 0.62 2.98 6.89
N LEU A 188 1.13 2.22 5.90
CA LEU A 188 2.29 2.61 5.10
C LEU A 188 2.02 3.84 4.23
N ILE A 189 0.84 3.92 3.60
CA ILE A 189 0.44 5.11 2.83
C ILE A 189 0.37 6.35 3.75
N GLY A 190 -0.02 6.20 5.01
CA GLY A 190 -0.02 7.30 5.98
C GLY A 190 1.38 7.76 6.42
N LEU A 191 2.39 6.87 6.34
CA LEU A 191 3.79 7.18 6.66
C LEU A 191 4.59 7.62 5.43
N ALA A 192 4.17 7.20 4.24
CA ALA A 192 4.77 7.57 2.97
C ALA A 192 4.44 9.04 2.64
N GLY A 193 5.45 9.80 2.22
CA GLY A 193 5.24 11.12 1.62
C GLY A 193 4.61 11.01 0.22
N ASP A 194 4.03 12.12 -0.27
CA ASP A 194 3.28 12.14 -1.53
C ASP A 194 4.10 11.65 -2.74
N ASP A 195 5.38 12.00 -2.83
CA ASP A 195 6.26 11.55 -3.93
C ASP A 195 6.32 10.02 -4.04
N LYS A 196 6.46 9.33 -2.90
CA LYS A 196 6.52 7.86 -2.85
C LYS A 196 5.17 7.23 -3.19
N ILE A 197 4.08 7.93 -2.91
CA ILE A 197 2.72 7.48 -3.25
C ILE A 197 2.53 7.55 -4.76
N ASP A 198 3.01 8.59 -5.45
CA ASP A 198 2.87 8.70 -6.90
C ASP A 198 3.61 7.60 -7.66
N ASP A 199 4.85 7.28 -7.26
CA ASP A 199 5.60 6.15 -7.82
C ASP A 199 4.83 4.82 -7.65
N PHE A 200 4.26 4.61 -6.48
CA PHE A 200 3.45 3.44 -6.19
C PHE A 200 2.15 3.39 -7.03
N LEU A 201 1.45 4.53 -7.16
CA LEU A 201 0.24 4.62 -7.97
C LEU A 201 0.52 4.42 -9.47
N ALA A 202 1.72 4.76 -9.96
CA ALA A 202 2.14 4.42 -11.31
C ALA A 202 2.18 2.90 -11.53
N VAL A 203 2.73 2.14 -10.56
CA VAL A 203 2.74 0.67 -10.60
C VAL A 203 1.34 0.08 -10.62
N ILE A 204 0.42 0.60 -9.78
CA ILE A 204 -0.99 0.19 -9.78
C ILE A 204 -1.62 0.49 -11.14
N SER A 205 -1.41 1.70 -11.64
CA SER A 205 -1.98 2.18 -12.89
C SER A 205 -1.61 1.26 -14.06
N ASP A 206 -0.36 0.85 -14.17
CA ASP A 206 0.10 0.00 -15.25
C ASP A 206 -0.50 -1.40 -15.20
N GLU A 207 -0.68 -1.99 -14.02
CA GLU A 207 -1.40 -3.27 -13.88
C GLU A 207 -2.89 -3.11 -14.27
N LEU A 208 -3.54 -2.06 -13.79
CA LEU A 208 -4.97 -1.82 -14.03
C LEU A 208 -5.30 -1.53 -15.51
N LYS A 209 -4.35 -1.05 -16.31
CA LYS A 209 -4.52 -0.89 -17.77
C LYS A 209 -4.78 -2.21 -18.50
N THR A 210 -4.26 -3.33 -17.99
CA THR A 210 -4.26 -4.61 -18.73
C THR A 210 -4.89 -5.77 -17.98
N VAL A 211 -5.05 -5.69 -16.66
CA VAL A 211 -5.59 -6.76 -15.81
C VAL A 211 -6.96 -7.27 -16.26
N ASN A 212 -7.12 -8.58 -16.39
CA ASN A 212 -8.41 -9.19 -16.75
C ASN A 212 -9.03 -10.01 -15.62
N GLN A 213 -8.28 -10.32 -14.56
CA GLN A 213 -8.75 -11.13 -13.46
C GLN A 213 -9.46 -10.27 -12.39
N ASP A 214 -10.74 -10.55 -12.16
CA ASP A 214 -11.54 -9.85 -11.14
C ASP A 214 -10.92 -9.96 -9.74
N LYS A 215 -10.27 -11.09 -9.40
CA LYS A 215 -9.56 -11.25 -8.11
C LYS A 215 -8.50 -10.15 -7.91
N VAL A 216 -7.71 -9.84 -8.93
CA VAL A 216 -6.66 -8.81 -8.84
C VAL A 216 -7.29 -7.45 -8.60
N ILE A 217 -8.31 -7.10 -9.39
CA ILE A 217 -9.00 -5.81 -9.25
C ILE A 217 -9.65 -5.68 -7.87
N ARG A 218 -10.34 -6.71 -7.39
CA ARG A 218 -10.99 -6.73 -6.07
C ARG A 218 -9.98 -6.46 -4.95
N VAL A 219 -8.86 -7.19 -4.94
CA VAL A 219 -7.83 -7.00 -3.91
C VAL A 219 -7.22 -5.60 -4.01
N THR A 220 -6.99 -5.08 -5.23
CA THR A 220 -6.54 -3.70 -5.41
C THR A 220 -7.53 -2.68 -4.82
N LEU A 221 -8.83 -2.84 -5.05
CA LEU A 221 -9.86 -1.97 -4.48
C LEU A 221 -9.98 -2.11 -2.94
N GLN A 222 -9.73 -3.30 -2.39
CA GLN A 222 -9.74 -3.50 -0.94
C GLN A 222 -8.62 -2.70 -0.25
N ILE A 223 -7.40 -2.80 -0.78
CA ILE A 223 -6.18 -2.24 -0.17
C ILE A 223 -5.96 -0.75 -0.47
N LEU A 224 -6.49 -0.24 -1.59
CA LEU A 224 -6.30 1.15 -2.00
C LEU A 224 -7.27 2.07 -1.22
N PRO A 225 -6.78 3.14 -0.57
CA PRO A 225 -7.65 4.18 -0.05
C PRO A 225 -8.42 4.88 -1.17
N GLU A 226 -9.74 5.04 -1.01
CA GLU A 226 -10.62 5.58 -2.06
C GLU A 226 -10.24 7.01 -2.49
N ARG A 227 -9.68 7.81 -1.57
CA ARG A 227 -9.18 9.16 -1.84
C ARG A 227 -8.06 9.21 -2.89
N LEU A 228 -7.35 8.10 -3.12
CA LEU A 228 -6.28 8.01 -4.10
C LEU A 228 -6.78 7.60 -5.48
N TRP A 229 -8.04 7.19 -5.63
CA TRP A 229 -8.59 6.81 -6.93
C TRP A 229 -8.41 7.88 -8.01
N PRO A 230 -8.68 9.18 -7.76
CA PRO A 230 -8.46 10.23 -8.76
C PRO A 230 -7.00 10.39 -9.22
N ARG A 231 -6.02 9.87 -8.45
CA ARG A 231 -4.58 9.92 -8.79
C ARG A 231 -4.14 8.73 -9.66
N ILE A 232 -4.92 7.66 -9.77
CA ILE A 232 -4.65 6.54 -10.70
C ILE A 232 -4.72 7.05 -12.13
N ASN A 233 -3.88 6.56 -13.05
CA ASN A 233 -3.93 6.95 -14.46
C ASN A 233 -5.35 6.83 -15.05
N GLU A 234 -5.77 7.84 -15.83
CA GLU A 234 -7.15 7.91 -16.32
C GLU A 234 -7.57 6.72 -17.19
N ILE A 235 -6.68 6.22 -18.06
CA ILE A 235 -6.97 5.04 -18.89
C ILE A 235 -7.25 3.82 -18.01
N ALA A 236 -6.47 3.64 -16.94
CA ALA A 236 -6.70 2.58 -15.96
C ALA A 236 -8.04 2.76 -15.25
N ARG A 237 -8.34 3.97 -14.75
CA ARG A 237 -9.61 4.27 -14.06
C ARG A 237 -10.80 3.96 -14.95
N LEU A 238 -10.88 4.55 -16.14
CA LEU A 238 -11.99 4.38 -17.08
C LEU A 238 -12.22 2.90 -17.41
N ARG A 239 -11.14 2.13 -17.59
CA ARG A 239 -11.21 0.70 -17.87
C ARG A 239 -11.81 -0.09 -16.70
N ILE A 240 -11.35 0.17 -15.47
CA ILE A 240 -11.84 -0.53 -14.29
C ILE A 240 -13.26 -0.11 -13.93
N GLU A 241 -13.57 1.19 -14.01
CA GLU A 241 -14.91 1.73 -13.82
C GLU A 241 -15.91 1.10 -14.80
N ASN A 242 -15.58 1.05 -16.09
CA ASN A 242 -16.43 0.39 -17.08
C ASN A 242 -16.66 -1.11 -16.77
N LYS A 243 -15.63 -1.84 -16.28
CA LYS A 243 -15.82 -3.23 -15.84
C LYS A 243 -16.76 -3.33 -14.64
N LEU A 244 -16.59 -2.47 -13.63
CA LEU A 244 -17.45 -2.43 -12.44
C LEU A 244 -18.88 -2.05 -12.82
N ILE A 245 -19.08 -1.01 -13.62
CA ILE A 245 -20.40 -0.56 -14.09
C ILE A 245 -21.09 -1.65 -14.89
N ARG A 246 -20.40 -2.35 -15.80
CA ARG A 246 -20.98 -3.50 -16.52
C ARG A 246 -21.44 -4.61 -15.59
N SER A 247 -20.66 -4.89 -14.54
CA SER A 247 -21.06 -5.86 -13.53
C SER A 247 -22.26 -5.37 -12.70
N ILE A 248 -22.31 -4.09 -12.34
CA ILE A 248 -23.50 -3.49 -11.69
C ILE A 248 -24.72 -3.62 -12.60
N ALA A 249 -24.56 -3.35 -13.90
CA ALA A 249 -25.64 -3.41 -14.88
C ALA A 249 -26.28 -4.81 -14.94
N SER A 250 -25.48 -5.88 -14.90
CA SER A 250 -26.00 -7.25 -14.86
C SER A 250 -26.46 -7.71 -13.46
N GLY A 251 -26.28 -6.86 -12.44
CA GLY A 251 -26.48 -7.23 -11.05
C GLY A 251 -27.92 -7.56 -10.67
N ARG A 252 -28.11 -8.67 -9.96
CA ARG A 252 -29.43 -9.16 -9.53
C ARG A 252 -29.33 -9.79 -8.15
N TYR A 253 -30.34 -9.54 -7.32
CA TYR A 253 -30.40 -10.04 -5.95
C TYR A 253 -31.74 -10.74 -5.73
N ASP A 254 -31.65 -12.00 -5.30
CA ASP A 254 -32.81 -12.78 -4.90
C ASP A 254 -33.07 -12.54 -3.41
N ASN A 255 -34.28 -12.07 -3.09
CA ASN A 255 -34.68 -11.85 -1.70
C ASN A 255 -34.92 -13.17 -0.96
N LEU A 256 -35.41 -14.21 -1.65
CA LEU A 256 -35.82 -15.46 -1.00
C LEU A 256 -34.60 -16.27 -0.55
N SER A 257 -33.56 -16.33 -1.38
CA SER A 257 -32.30 -16.98 -1.03
C SER A 257 -31.27 -16.07 -0.38
N GLU A 258 -31.58 -14.78 -0.20
CA GLU A 258 -30.69 -13.73 0.30
C GLU A 258 -29.32 -13.68 -0.38
N LYS A 259 -29.31 -13.89 -1.71
CA LYS A 259 -28.07 -14.01 -2.48
C LYS A 259 -28.00 -13.06 -3.65
N CYS A 260 -26.78 -12.57 -3.89
CA CYS A 260 -26.40 -11.96 -5.14
C CYS A 260 -26.35 -13.04 -6.24
N ILE A 261 -27.27 -12.99 -7.18
CA ILE A 261 -27.34 -13.92 -8.31
C ILE A 261 -26.23 -13.58 -9.31
N GLU A 262 -26.07 -12.28 -9.59
CA GLU A 262 -25.14 -11.76 -10.58
C GLU A 262 -24.69 -10.36 -10.18
N GLY A 263 -23.58 -9.88 -10.75
CA GLY A 263 -23.08 -8.52 -10.53
C GLY A 263 -22.25 -8.33 -9.27
N GLY A 264 -21.98 -9.41 -8.52
CA GLY A 264 -21.20 -9.35 -7.28
C GLY A 264 -19.84 -8.65 -7.41
N PHE A 265 -19.18 -8.70 -8.59
CA PHE A 265 -17.93 -7.97 -8.82
C PHE A 265 -18.09 -6.44 -8.70
N GLY A 266 -19.20 -5.87 -9.20
CA GLY A 266 -19.49 -4.43 -9.12
C GLY A 266 -19.57 -3.90 -7.69
N THR A 267 -19.99 -4.73 -6.73
CA THR A 267 -20.11 -4.35 -5.31
C THR A 267 -18.76 -4.01 -4.66
N TRP A 268 -17.65 -4.50 -5.21
CA TRP A 268 -16.31 -4.18 -4.69
C TRP A 268 -15.90 -2.73 -4.96
N GLY A 269 -16.61 -2.03 -5.87
CA GLY A 269 -16.39 -0.63 -6.19
C GLY A 269 -17.12 0.38 -5.30
N ILE A 270 -17.98 -0.05 -4.36
CA ILE A 270 -18.91 0.85 -3.61
C ILE A 270 -18.18 2.05 -2.98
N ARG A 271 -17.02 1.84 -2.35
CA ARG A 271 -16.23 2.91 -1.71
C ARG A 271 -15.70 3.97 -2.68
N PHE A 272 -15.57 3.60 -3.96
CA PHE A 272 -14.93 4.38 -5.01
C PHE A 272 -15.93 5.15 -5.88
N LEU A 273 -17.22 4.80 -5.85
CA LEU A 273 -18.22 5.31 -6.80
C LEU A 273 -18.26 6.86 -6.87
N ARG A 274 -18.13 7.55 -5.74
CA ARG A 274 -18.09 9.03 -5.71
C ARG A 274 -16.89 9.65 -6.44
N TYR A 275 -15.85 8.86 -6.67
CA TYR A 275 -14.61 9.26 -7.34
C TYR A 275 -14.56 8.78 -8.79
N PHE A 276 -15.59 8.10 -9.28
CA PHE A 276 -15.60 7.63 -10.67
C PHE A 276 -15.55 8.81 -11.65
N SER A 277 -14.85 8.59 -12.76
CA SER A 277 -14.91 9.45 -13.94
C SER A 277 -16.20 9.18 -14.75
N LEU A 278 -16.64 7.91 -14.84
CA LEU A 278 -17.85 7.48 -15.56
C LEU A 278 -19.15 7.59 -14.72
N LYS A 279 -19.38 8.76 -14.11
CA LYS A 279 -20.55 8.98 -13.22
C LYS A 279 -21.88 8.95 -13.97
N TYR A 280 -21.90 9.46 -15.20
CA TYR A 280 -23.12 9.48 -16.01
C TYR A 280 -23.59 8.05 -16.31
N GLU A 281 -22.69 7.19 -16.77
CA GLU A 281 -22.95 5.79 -17.06
C GLU A 281 -23.37 5.02 -15.81
N LEU A 282 -22.75 5.31 -14.67
CA LEU A 282 -23.13 4.73 -13.39
C LEU A 282 -24.56 5.14 -12.97
N CYS A 283 -24.90 6.43 -13.04
CA CYS A 283 -26.23 6.91 -12.66
C CYS A 283 -27.32 6.39 -13.60
N LYS A 284 -27.04 6.36 -14.91
CA LYS A 284 -27.91 5.73 -15.89
C LYS A 284 -28.13 4.25 -15.57
N THR A 285 -27.06 3.54 -15.21
CA THR A 285 -27.16 2.14 -14.80
C THR A 285 -28.07 2.00 -13.58
N PHE A 286 -27.92 2.82 -12.54
CA PHE A 286 -28.82 2.76 -11.38
C PHE A 286 -30.28 3.02 -11.76
N LEU A 287 -30.53 4.04 -12.59
CA LEU A 287 -31.88 4.38 -13.04
C LEU A 287 -32.52 3.21 -13.81
N ASP A 288 -31.80 2.67 -14.80
CA ASP A 288 -32.28 1.55 -15.63
C ASP A 288 -32.63 0.34 -14.75
N LYS A 289 -31.84 0.05 -13.72
CA LYS A 289 -32.08 -1.09 -12.81
C LYS A 289 -33.28 -0.87 -11.90
N LEU A 290 -33.44 0.34 -11.37
CA LEU A 290 -34.59 0.70 -10.54
C LEU A 290 -35.92 0.63 -11.30
N GLN A 291 -35.89 0.74 -12.64
CA GLN A 291 -37.06 0.72 -13.50
C GLN A 291 -37.39 -0.65 -14.12
N LYS A 292 -36.58 -1.69 -13.87
CA LYS A 292 -36.72 -3.01 -14.50
C LYS A 292 -37.42 -4.02 -13.59
N THR A 293 -36.69 -5.00 -13.08
CA THR A 293 -37.23 -6.15 -12.35
C THR A 293 -37.01 -6.00 -10.85
N GLN A 294 -37.78 -6.74 -10.05
CA GLN A 294 -37.62 -6.74 -8.60
C GLN A 294 -36.23 -7.21 -8.17
N GLU A 295 -35.63 -8.19 -8.87
CA GLU A 295 -34.28 -8.67 -8.59
C GLU A 295 -33.23 -7.57 -8.81
N GLU A 296 -33.40 -6.74 -9.84
CA GLU A 296 -32.50 -5.63 -10.14
C GLU A 296 -32.68 -4.45 -9.17
N GLN A 297 -33.92 -4.13 -8.81
CA GLN A 297 -34.26 -3.14 -7.79
C GLN A 297 -33.69 -3.54 -6.42
N ASN A 298 -33.91 -4.79 -5.99
CA ASN A 298 -33.37 -5.34 -4.75
C ASN A 298 -31.84 -5.32 -4.74
N TYR A 299 -31.20 -5.54 -5.89
CA TYR A 299 -29.75 -5.45 -6.02
C TYR A 299 -29.23 -4.04 -5.75
N VAL A 300 -29.86 -3.01 -6.34
CA VAL A 300 -29.50 -1.60 -6.07
C VAL A 300 -29.77 -1.28 -4.59
N ALA A 301 -30.90 -1.69 -4.06
CA ALA A 301 -31.27 -1.49 -2.65
C ALA A 301 -30.24 -2.09 -1.69
N LYS A 302 -29.88 -3.36 -1.90
CA LYS A 302 -29.00 -4.12 -1.00
C LYS A 302 -27.59 -3.56 -0.94
N TYR A 303 -27.04 -3.14 -2.09
CA TYR A 303 -25.61 -2.84 -2.20
C TYR A 303 -25.29 -1.35 -2.36
N PHE A 304 -26.20 -0.55 -2.93
CA PHE A 304 -25.86 0.81 -3.39
C PHE A 304 -26.75 1.90 -2.79
N TYR A 305 -27.89 1.58 -2.17
CA TYR A 305 -28.87 2.55 -1.67
C TYR A 305 -28.25 3.68 -0.84
N SER A 306 -27.51 3.34 0.22
CA SER A 306 -26.87 4.31 1.12
C SER A 306 -25.74 5.11 0.46
N SER A 307 -25.28 4.71 -0.72
CA SER A 307 -24.27 5.42 -1.51
C SER A 307 -24.86 6.36 -2.55
N LEU A 308 -26.15 6.23 -2.90
CA LEU A 308 -26.79 7.00 -3.97
C LEU A 308 -26.61 8.52 -3.80
N PRO A 309 -26.91 9.14 -2.62
CA PRO A 309 -26.72 10.58 -2.46
C PRO A 309 -25.26 10.98 -2.67
N LYS A 310 -24.32 10.25 -2.05
CA LYS A 310 -22.87 10.54 -2.15
C LYS A 310 -22.34 10.45 -3.58
N VAL A 311 -22.93 9.61 -4.42
CA VAL A 311 -22.54 9.47 -5.83
C VAL A 311 -23.16 10.58 -6.66
N ILE A 312 -24.47 10.76 -6.58
CA ILE A 312 -25.23 11.68 -7.44
C ILE A 312 -24.92 13.14 -7.11
N ASP A 313 -24.81 13.48 -5.83
CA ASP A 313 -24.49 14.84 -5.39
C ASP A 313 -23.02 15.19 -5.65
N SER A 314 -22.18 14.20 -5.98
CA SER A 314 -20.78 14.42 -6.36
C SER A 314 -20.56 14.67 -7.85
N ILE A 315 -21.61 14.66 -8.67
CA ILE A 315 -21.50 14.95 -10.11
C ILE A 315 -21.11 16.42 -10.28
N GLY A 316 -19.86 16.67 -10.67
CA GLY A 316 -19.33 18.02 -10.89
C GLY A 316 -19.71 18.58 -12.26
N GLY A 317 -19.62 19.91 -12.40
CA GLY A 317 -19.76 20.61 -13.68
C GLY A 317 -20.91 21.59 -13.72
N GLU A 318 -22.14 21.15 -13.41
CA GLU A 318 -23.34 21.98 -13.40
C GLU A 318 -24.35 21.41 -12.39
N LYS A 319 -24.90 22.28 -11.52
CA LYS A 319 -25.93 21.91 -10.52
C LYS A 319 -27.12 21.16 -11.14
N PHE A 320 -27.39 21.46 -12.40
CA PHE A 320 -28.42 20.83 -13.21
C PHE A 320 -28.33 19.29 -13.26
N TRP A 321 -27.14 18.72 -13.48
CA TRP A 321 -27.02 17.26 -13.63
C TRP A 321 -27.22 16.51 -12.32
N SER A 322 -26.73 17.04 -11.21
CA SER A 322 -27.01 16.45 -9.88
C SER A 322 -28.50 16.52 -9.54
N GLU A 323 -29.17 17.63 -9.86
CA GLU A 323 -30.62 17.78 -9.65
C GLU A 323 -31.41 16.81 -10.53
N TYR A 324 -31.10 16.73 -11.83
CA TYR A 324 -31.75 15.81 -12.77
C TYR A 324 -31.66 14.35 -12.33
N TRP A 325 -30.46 13.88 -11.95
CA TRP A 325 -30.28 12.50 -11.52
C TRP A 325 -30.95 12.22 -10.19
N ARG A 326 -30.92 13.18 -9.27
CA ARG A 326 -31.62 13.08 -7.98
C ARG A 326 -33.13 12.93 -8.18
N GLU A 327 -33.72 13.77 -9.01
CA GLU A 327 -35.15 13.69 -9.40
C GLU A 327 -35.49 12.34 -10.03
N SER A 328 -34.75 11.96 -11.07
CA SER A 328 -35.02 10.73 -11.83
C SER A 328 -34.89 9.46 -10.97
N ILE A 329 -33.86 9.38 -10.13
CA ILE A 329 -33.63 8.24 -9.24
C ILE A 329 -34.68 8.20 -8.13
N THR A 330 -35.05 9.35 -7.57
CA THR A 330 -36.09 9.42 -6.54
C THR A 330 -37.44 8.98 -7.07
N GLU A 331 -37.84 9.46 -8.25
CA GLU A 331 -39.07 9.03 -8.93
C GLU A 331 -39.05 7.52 -9.16
N ALA A 332 -37.94 6.96 -9.67
CA ALA A 332 -37.81 5.53 -9.93
C ALA A 332 -37.91 4.70 -8.64
N ILE A 333 -37.30 5.16 -7.53
CA ILE A 333 -37.40 4.50 -6.22
C ILE A 333 -38.85 4.52 -5.74
N VAL A 334 -39.50 5.69 -5.71
CA VAL A 334 -40.88 5.84 -5.20
C VAL A 334 -41.84 4.99 -6.03
N LYS A 335 -41.72 5.00 -7.36
CA LYS A 335 -42.51 4.15 -8.24
C LYS A 335 -42.30 2.66 -7.95
N ALA A 336 -41.06 2.22 -7.75
CA ALA A 336 -40.74 0.84 -7.47
C ALA A 336 -41.26 0.36 -6.10
N VAL A 337 -41.24 1.22 -5.07
CA VAL A 337 -41.79 0.85 -3.75
C VAL A 337 -43.32 0.91 -3.71
N SER A 338 -43.95 1.74 -4.54
CA SER A 338 -45.41 1.86 -4.65
C SER A 338 -46.06 0.66 -5.35
N ASP A 339 -45.31 -0.12 -6.13
CA ASP A 339 -45.83 -1.36 -6.71
C ASP A 339 -46.10 -2.39 -5.61
N SER A 340 -47.37 -2.71 -5.33
CA SER A 340 -47.81 -3.69 -4.32
C SER A 340 -47.10 -5.05 -4.39
N LEU A 341 -46.69 -5.49 -5.59
CA LEU A 341 -45.93 -6.71 -5.82
C LEU A 341 -44.42 -6.46 -5.91
N GLY A 342 -43.97 -5.23 -5.72
CA GLY A 342 -42.63 -4.73 -5.96
C GLY A 342 -41.55 -5.23 -5.01
N ALA A 343 -40.33 -4.75 -5.26
CA ALA A 343 -39.10 -5.18 -4.61
C ALA A 343 -39.11 -5.07 -3.07
N VAL A 344 -39.24 -6.21 -2.38
CA VAL A 344 -39.28 -6.30 -0.91
C VAL A 344 -38.07 -5.65 -0.24
N VAL A 345 -36.85 -5.97 -0.71
CA VAL A 345 -35.62 -5.40 -0.12
C VAL A 345 -35.54 -3.90 -0.33
N LEU A 346 -36.01 -3.40 -1.48
CA LEU A 346 -36.07 -1.96 -1.74
C LEU A 346 -37.06 -1.26 -0.82
N ARG A 347 -38.23 -1.87 -0.57
CA ARG A 347 -39.25 -1.34 0.36
C ARG A 347 -38.73 -1.27 1.79
N ASP A 348 -38.07 -2.32 2.25
CA ASP A 348 -37.45 -2.33 3.58
C ASP A 348 -36.36 -1.26 3.69
N LYS A 349 -35.48 -1.16 2.67
CA LYS A 349 -34.44 -0.13 2.63
C LYS A 349 -34.99 1.29 2.51
N PHE A 350 -36.17 1.47 1.92
CA PHE A 350 -36.81 2.78 1.82
C PHE A 350 -37.20 3.36 3.18
N LEU A 351 -37.34 2.53 4.22
CA LEU A 351 -37.54 3.00 5.59
C LEU A 351 -36.31 3.72 6.15
N GLU A 352 -35.11 3.43 5.63
CA GLU A 352 -33.85 4.09 6.00
C GLU A 352 -33.66 5.45 5.29
N ARG A 353 -34.63 5.92 4.49
CA ARG A 353 -34.52 7.19 3.72
C ARG A 353 -34.23 8.42 4.57
N TYR A 354 -34.49 8.38 5.88
CA TYR A 354 -34.17 9.47 6.81
C TYR A 354 -32.65 9.66 6.99
N GLU A 355 -31.82 8.70 6.59
CA GLU A 355 -30.37 8.86 6.53
C GLU A 355 -29.91 9.66 5.30
N PHE A 356 -30.79 9.90 4.32
CA PHE A 356 -30.45 10.70 3.15
C PHE A 356 -30.39 12.19 3.51
N PRO A 357 -29.64 13.02 2.75
CA PRO A 357 -29.65 14.47 2.93
C PRO A 357 -31.06 15.07 2.82
N SER A 358 -31.31 16.21 3.47
CA SER A 358 -32.65 16.84 3.52
C SER A 358 -33.27 17.06 2.14
N GLU A 359 -32.46 17.47 1.16
CA GLU A 359 -32.91 17.73 -0.21
C GLU A 359 -33.48 16.47 -0.89
N TRP A 360 -32.95 15.29 -0.55
CA TRP A 360 -33.51 14.01 -0.99
C TRP A 360 -34.80 13.67 -0.25
N GLN A 361 -34.87 13.93 1.06
CA GLN A 361 -36.06 13.66 1.86
C GLN A 361 -37.25 14.50 1.37
N ASP A 362 -37.04 15.79 1.12
CA ASP A 362 -38.07 16.71 0.60
C ASP A 362 -38.59 16.25 -0.76
N LEU A 363 -37.69 15.83 -1.64
CA LEU A 363 -38.03 15.32 -2.95
C LEU A 363 -38.79 13.98 -2.84
N ILE A 364 -38.37 13.08 -1.96
CA ILE A 364 -39.07 11.81 -1.72
C ILE A 364 -40.50 12.09 -1.25
N LEU A 365 -40.70 13.00 -0.30
CA LEU A 365 -42.05 13.37 0.18
C LEU A 365 -42.91 13.90 -0.96
N LYS A 366 -42.36 14.81 -1.78
CA LYS A 366 -43.04 15.34 -2.97
C LYS A 366 -43.43 14.24 -3.97
N GLU A 367 -42.56 13.25 -4.20
CA GLU A 367 -42.89 12.13 -5.09
C GLU A 367 -43.91 11.16 -4.47
N ILE A 368 -43.87 10.92 -3.15
CA ILE A 368 -44.89 10.11 -2.46
C ILE A 368 -46.27 10.78 -2.57
N GLU A 369 -46.36 12.11 -2.45
CA GLU A 369 -47.63 12.84 -2.61
C GLU A 369 -48.29 12.60 -3.97
N LYS A 370 -47.51 12.42 -5.03
CA LYS A 370 -48.05 12.13 -6.37
C LYS A 370 -48.72 10.77 -6.46
N VAL A 371 -48.30 9.79 -5.65
CA VAL A 371 -48.89 8.44 -5.65
C VAL A 371 -50.05 8.27 -4.66
N LYS A 372 -50.31 9.27 -3.80
CA LYS A 372 -51.43 9.28 -2.82
C LYS A 372 -52.78 8.91 -3.43
N GLY A 373 -53.08 9.45 -4.62
CA GLY A 373 -54.36 9.22 -5.30
C GLY A 373 -54.50 7.82 -5.89
N PHE A 374 -53.40 7.07 -6.02
CA PHE A 374 -53.34 5.76 -6.65
C PHE A 374 -53.20 4.61 -5.64
N ASP A 375 -52.51 4.86 -4.52
CA ASP A 375 -52.32 3.87 -3.43
C ASP A 375 -52.32 4.57 -2.05
N PRO A 376 -53.52 4.76 -1.44
CA PRO A 376 -53.65 5.40 -0.14
C PRO A 376 -52.98 4.63 1.01
N GLU A 377 -53.00 3.29 0.97
CA GLU A 377 -52.36 2.45 2.00
C GLU A 377 -50.84 2.58 1.98
N PHE A 378 -50.24 2.62 0.78
CA PHE A 378 -48.82 2.96 0.62
C PHE A 378 -48.51 4.35 1.18
N PHE A 379 -49.32 5.35 0.84
CA PHE A 379 -49.11 6.72 1.31
C PHE A 379 -49.10 6.80 2.84
N ASP A 380 -50.08 6.19 3.51
CA ASP A 380 -50.20 6.24 4.97
C ASP A 380 -49.03 5.49 5.66
N LYS A 381 -48.61 4.35 5.11
CA LYS A 381 -47.49 3.54 5.64
C LYS A 381 -46.15 4.29 5.64
N TYR A 382 -45.89 5.14 4.65
CA TYR A 382 -44.58 5.77 4.45
C TYR A 382 -44.54 7.27 4.74
N ILE A 383 -45.62 7.89 5.23
CA ILE A 383 -45.63 9.31 5.63
C ILE A 383 -45.68 9.52 7.13
N ASN A 384 -46.25 8.60 7.91
CA ASN A 384 -46.32 8.72 9.37
C ASN A 384 -45.31 7.79 10.07
N PRO A 385 -44.17 8.29 10.57
CA PRO A 385 -43.18 7.48 11.28
C PRO A 385 -43.58 7.11 12.72
N GLU A 386 -44.63 7.71 13.30
CA GLU A 386 -45.04 7.44 14.70
C GLU A 386 -45.76 6.09 14.89
N GLU A 387 -46.10 5.36 13.81
CA GLU A 387 -46.82 4.07 13.86
C GLU A 387 -45.99 2.87 13.38
N ILE A 388 -44.68 3.00 13.18
CA ILE A 388 -43.82 1.87 12.81
C ILE A 388 -43.37 1.16 14.10
N PRO A 389 -43.82 -0.08 14.40
CA PRO A 389 -43.40 -0.76 15.61
C PRO A 389 -41.91 -1.11 15.49
N PHE A 390 -41.11 -0.65 16.45
CA PHE A 390 -39.71 -1.03 16.62
C PHE A 390 -39.55 -2.52 16.91
#